data_AF-A0A4Q5R8A2-F1
#
_entry.id   AF-A0A4Q5R8A2-F1
#
_cell.length_a   1.000
_cell.length_b   1.000
_cell.length_c   1.000
_cell.angle_alpha   90.00
_cell.angle_beta   90.00
_cell.angle_gamma   90.00
#
_symmetry.space_group_name_H-M   'P 1'
#
loop_
_entity.id
_entity.type
_entity.pdbx_description
1 polymer ?
#
loop_
_entity_poly.entity_id
_entity_poly.type
_entity_poly.pdbx_seq_one_letter_code
_entity_poly.pdbx_strand_id
1 'polypeptide(L)' 'SIRVAEVAPGMVETEFSEVRFKGDEAKAANVYKGVQPLRAEDVADLIQFIVTRPPHVQIAEVIIFPAAQAAAATVRRES' A
#
# COMPACT_ATOMS: atom_id res chain seq x y z
N SER A 1 20.11 -15.51 12.55
CA SER A 1 18.73 -15.23 12.98
C SER A 1 17.83 -15.20 11.77
N ILE A 2 16.59 -15.66 11.88
CA ILE A 2 15.55 -15.40 10.88
C ILE A 2 14.77 -14.18 11.36
N ARG A 3 14.44 -13.27 10.45
CA ARG A 3 13.57 -12.13 10.72
C ARG A 3 12.24 -12.33 10.01
N VAL A 4 11.16 -11.89 10.64
CA VAL A 4 9.80 -11.95 10.10
C VAL A 4 9.23 -10.54 10.10
N ALA A 5 8.57 -10.15 9.01
CA ALA A 5 7.96 -8.83 8.84
C ALA A 5 6.61 -8.96 8.13
N GLU A 6 5.62 -8.22 8.61
CA GLU A 6 4.37 -7.94 7.92
C GLU A 6 4.41 -6.53 7.33
N VAL A 7 3.98 -6.40 6.07
CA VAL A 7 3.77 -5.11 5.41
C VAL A 7 2.30 -5.06 5.02
N ALA A 8 1.57 -4.09 5.59
CA ALA A 8 0.14 -3.90 5.41
C ALA A 8 -0.15 -2.55 4.72
N PRO A 9 -0.14 -2.49 3.37
CA PRO A 9 -0.48 -1.29 2.63
C PRO A 9 -1.99 -1.01 2.64
N GLY A 10 -2.37 0.27 2.54
CA GLY A 10 -3.73 0.67 2.17
C GLY A 10 -3.95 0.73 0.67
N MET A 11 -4.45 1.86 0.16
CA MET A 11 -4.70 2.02 -1.27
C MET A 11 -3.38 2.17 -2.04
N VAL A 12 -3.07 1.16 -2.85
CA VAL A 12 -1.97 1.17 -3.81
C VAL A 12 -2.57 1.01 -5.21
N GLU A 13 -2.22 1.90 -6.12
CA GLU A 13 -2.63 1.81 -7.53
C GLU A 13 -1.75 0.79 -8.25
N THR A 14 -2.37 -0.37 -8.53
CA THR A 14 -1.78 -1.51 -9.22
C THR A 14 -2.91 -2.27 -9.93
N GLU A 15 -2.58 -3.36 -10.62
CA GLU A 15 -3.54 -4.31 -11.19
C GLU A 15 -4.45 -4.97 -10.12
N PHE A 16 -4.19 -4.80 -8.82
CA PHE A 16 -5.02 -5.35 -7.74
C PHE A 16 -6.51 -5.05 -7.92
N SER A 17 -6.86 -3.80 -8.22
CA SER A 17 -8.27 -3.41 -8.38
C SER A 17 -8.88 -3.95 -9.67
N GLU A 18 -8.10 -4.08 -10.74
CA GLU A 18 -8.56 -4.69 -11.99
C GLU A 18 -8.86 -6.18 -11.80
N VAL A 19 -7.96 -6.91 -11.15
CA VAL A 19 -8.16 -8.32 -10.78
C VAL A 19 -9.38 -8.47 -9.87
N ARG A 20 -9.49 -7.63 -8.83
CA ARG A 20 -10.63 -7.61 -7.90
C ARG A 20 -11.97 -7.46 -8.63
N PHE A 21 -12.01 -6.62 -9.67
CA PHE A 21 -13.22 -6.36 -10.45
C PHE A 21 -13.27 -7.12 -11.79
N LYS A 22 -12.45 -8.17 -11.95
CA LYS A 22 -12.48 -9.09 -13.10
C LYS A 22 -12.32 -8.39 -14.45
N GLY A 23 -11.42 -7.40 -14.53
CA GLY A 23 -11.14 -6.62 -15.74
C GLY A 23 -12.07 -5.43 -15.96
N ASP A 24 -12.96 -5.10 -15.01
CA ASP A 24 -13.74 -3.86 -15.06
C ASP A 24 -12.86 -2.65 -14.67
N GLU A 25 -12.14 -2.13 -15.66
CA GLU A 25 -11.21 -0.99 -15.53
C GLU A 25 -11.90 0.26 -14.97
N ALA A 26 -13.15 0.51 -15.35
CA ALA A 26 -13.90 1.66 -14.88
C ALA A 26 -14.19 1.57 -13.36
N LYS A 27 -14.56 0.40 -12.86
CA LYS A 27 -14.70 0.19 -11.41
C LYS A 27 -13.35 0.26 -10.68
N ALA A 28 -12.29 -0.28 -11.28
CA ALA A 28 -10.95 -0.23 -10.70
C ALA A 28 -10.46 1.22 -10.54
N ALA A 29 -10.55 2.04 -11.60
CA ALA A 29 -10.16 3.45 -11.56
C ALA A 29 -10.97 4.26 -10.53
N ASN A 30 -12.25 3.95 -10.36
CA ASN A 30 -13.11 4.64 -9.38
C ASN A 30 -12.66 4.44 -7.92
N VAL A 31 -11.93 3.36 -7.60
CA VAL A 31 -11.37 3.15 -6.25
C VAL A 31 -10.48 4.33 -5.86
N TYR A 32 -9.65 4.79 -6.80
CA TYR A 32 -8.61 5.79 -6.56
C TYR A 32 -9.05 7.23 -6.91
N LYS A 33 -10.22 7.41 -7.52
CA LYS A 33 -10.74 8.73 -7.93
C LYS A 33 -10.75 9.75 -6.77
N GLY A 34 -10.13 10.91 -7.00
CA GLY A 34 -10.06 12.00 -6.02
C GLY A 34 -9.10 11.73 -4.87
N VAL A 35 -8.19 10.77 -5.02
CA VAL A 35 -7.14 10.44 -4.04
C VAL A 35 -5.82 10.32 -4.79
N GLN A 36 -4.72 10.72 -4.18
CA GLN A 36 -3.39 10.31 -4.61
C GLN A 36 -3.02 9.02 -3.85
N PRO A 37 -3.20 7.81 -4.45
CA PRO A 37 -2.85 6.55 -3.78
C PRO A 37 -1.33 6.36 -3.70
N LEU A 38 -0.91 5.34 -2.97
CA LEU A 38 0.46 4.84 -3.08
C LEU A 38 0.67 4.21 -4.46
N ARG A 39 1.93 4.14 -4.89
CA ARG A 39 2.36 3.38 -6.06
C ARG A 39 3.08 2.11 -5.63
N ALA A 40 3.26 1.18 -6.57
CA ALA A 40 3.99 -0.06 -6.31
C ALA A 40 5.41 0.21 -5.79
N GLU A 41 6.05 1.28 -6.28
CA GLU A 41 7.39 1.69 -5.89
C GLU A 41 7.48 2.11 -4.43
N ASP A 42 6.44 2.74 -3.86
CA ASP A 42 6.43 3.15 -2.45
C ASP A 42 6.47 1.92 -1.52
N VAL A 43 5.75 0.86 -1.87
CA VAL A 43 5.76 -0.41 -1.12
C VAL A 43 7.07 -1.15 -1.32
N ALA A 44 7.63 -1.13 -2.53
CA ALA A 44 8.92 -1.74 -2.83
C ALA A 44 10.08 -1.07 -2.06
N ASP A 45 10.10 0.26 -1.98
CA ASP A 45 11.10 1.02 -1.22
C ASP A 45 11.01 0.71 0.28
N LEU A 46 9.79 0.62 0.83
CA LEU A 46 9.58 0.19 2.22
C LEU A 46 10.13 -1.24 2.46
N ILE A 47 9.85 -2.19 1.57
CA ILE A 47 10.38 -3.55 1.68
C ILE A 47 11.92 -3.52 1.61
N GLN A 48 12.50 -2.75 0.70
CA GLN A 48 13.96 -2.57 0.60
C GLN A 48 14.54 -2.00 1.90
N PHE A 49 13.89 -1.01 2.49
CA PHE A 49 14.27 -0.46 3.79
C PHE A 49 14.26 -1.54 4.88
N ILE A 50 13.21 -2.37 4.95
CA ILE A 50 13.07 -3.44 5.94
C ILE A 50 14.19 -4.47 5.80
N VAL A 51 14.42 -5.00 4.60
CA VAL A 51 15.38 -6.10 4.40
C VAL A 51 16.84 -5.66 4.58
N THR A 52 17.14 -4.37 4.36
CA THR A 52 18.50 -3.81 4.49
C THR A 52 18.90 -3.45 5.92
N ARG A 53 18.00 -3.56 6.92
CA ARG A 53 18.35 -3.24 8.30
C ARG A 53 19.46 -4.18 8.84
N PRO A 54 20.32 -3.72 9.78
CA PRO A 54 21.34 -4.57 10.39
C PRO A 54 20.79 -5.89 10.95
N PRO A 55 21.58 -6.97 11.07
CA PRO A 55 21.09 -8.30 11.45
C PRO A 55 20.38 -8.40 12.81
N HIS A 56 20.62 -7.44 13.72
CA HIS A 56 20.00 -7.37 15.04
C HIS A 56 18.71 -6.51 15.07
N VAL A 57 18.36 -5.88 13.95
CA VAL A 57 17.17 -5.02 13.82
C VAL A 57 16.06 -5.82 13.15
N GLN A 58 14.92 -5.88 13.82
CA GLN A 58 13.68 -6.47 13.31
C GLN A 58 12.60 -5.39 13.24
N ILE A 59 12.04 -5.20 12.05
CA ILE A 59 10.80 -4.48 11.84
C ILE A 59 9.72 -5.55 11.71
N ALA A 60 8.91 -5.71 12.75
CA ALA A 60 7.94 -6.80 12.83
C ALA A 60 6.68 -6.53 12.00
N GLU A 61 6.20 -5.29 11.98
CA GLU A 61 4.97 -4.89 11.29
C GLU A 61 5.10 -3.43 10.83
N VAL A 62 4.60 -3.14 9.63
CA VAL A 62 4.43 -1.78 9.12
C VAL A 62 3.08 -1.64 8.44
N ILE A 63 2.35 -0.60 8.82
CA ILE A 63 1.16 -0.13 8.11
C ILE A 63 1.56 1.12 7.32
N ILE A 64 1.28 1.13 6.01
CA ILE A 64 1.58 2.28 5.14
C ILE A 64 0.32 2.70 4.39
N PHE A 65 0.00 3.99 4.47
CA PHE A 65 -1.17 4.58 3.82
C PHE A 65 -0.78 5.75 2.92
N PRO A 66 -1.56 6.03 1.86
CA PRO A 66 -1.58 7.36 1.29
C PRO A 66 -1.91 8.39 2.36
N ALA A 67 -1.32 9.58 2.31
CA ALA A 67 -1.54 10.63 3.31
C ALA A 67 -3.03 11.03 3.47
N ALA A 68 -3.83 10.83 2.41
CA ALA A 68 -5.26 11.09 2.41
C ALA A 68 -6.11 9.97 3.07
N GLN A 69 -5.49 8.85 3.47
CA GLN A 69 -6.15 7.69 4.08
C GLN A 69 -5.67 7.52 5.53
N ALA A 70 -6.60 7.58 6.49
CA ALA A 70 -6.30 7.42 7.91
C ALA A 70 -6.58 6.00 8.43
N ALA A 71 -7.47 5.26 7.76
CA ALA A 71 -7.83 3.88 8.07
C ALA A 71 -8.47 3.22 6.84
N ALA A 72 -8.77 1.92 6.91
CA ALA A 72 -9.35 1.16 5.80
C ALA A 72 -10.58 1.82 5.15
N ALA A 73 -11.48 2.40 5.96
CA ALA A 73 -12.70 3.06 5.49
C ALA A 73 -12.67 4.60 5.60
N THR A 74 -11.57 5.18 6.10
CA THR A 74 -11.48 6.62 6.37
C THR A 74 -10.52 7.25 5.36
N VAL A 75 -11.09 7.87 4.33
CA VAL A 75 -10.36 8.48 3.21
C VAL A 75 -10.91 9.88 2.93
N ARG A 76 -10.03 10.87 2.88
CA ARG A 76 -10.34 12.19 2.35
C ARG A 76 -10.18 12.18 0.84
N ARG A 77 -11.24 12.53 0.11
CA ARG A 77 -11.20 12.71 -1.34
C ARG A 77 -11.23 14.19 -1.68
N GLU A 78 -10.47 14.58 -2.69
CA GLU A 78 -10.59 15.91 -3.31
C GLU A 78 -11.92 15.99 -4.06
N SER A 79 -12.57 17.15 -3.95
CA SER A 79 -13.89 17.44 -4.54
C SER A 79 -13.81 17.67 -6.04
#